data_AF-A0A149T421-F1
#
_entry.id   AF-A0A149T421-F1
#
_cell.length_a   1.000
_cell.length_b   1.000
_cell.length_c   1.000
_cell.angle_alpha   90.00
_cell.angle_beta   90.00
_cell.angle_gamma   90.00
#
_symmetry.space_group_name_H-M   'P 1'
#
loop_
_entity.id
_entity.type
_entity.pdbx_description
1 polymer ?
#
loop_
_entity_poly.entity_id
_entity_poly.type
_entity_poly.pdbx_seq_one_letter_code
_entity_poly.pdbx_strand_id
1 'polypeptide(L)'
;MTDTIPDRLSASPDSPYYNEELLSRGIGVRFKGEERTTVEEYCISEGWVRLAVGKSMDRRGRPMTIKVTGPVEVWIKDSEEDA
;
A
#
# COMPACT_ATOMS: atom_id res chain seq x y z
N MET A 1 20.24 -2.77 -4.48
CA MET A 1 19.28 -2.55 -3.37
C MET A 1 18.82 -1.13 -3.48
N THR A 2 17.56 -0.93 -3.83
CA THR A 2 16.99 0.41 -3.96
C THR A 2 16.02 0.55 -2.81
N ASP A 3 16.48 1.12 -1.71
CA ASP A 3 15.66 1.47 -0.54
C ASP A 3 14.67 2.63 -0.84
N THR A 4 14.53 2.98 -2.11
CA THR A 4 13.60 3.99 -2.59
C THR A 4 12.21 3.41 -2.71
N ILE A 5 11.29 3.98 -1.94
CA ILE A 5 9.87 3.66 -2.03
C ILE A 5 9.33 4.21 -3.35
N PRO A 6 8.63 3.40 -4.17
CA PRO A 6 8.07 3.85 -5.43
C PRO A 6 6.89 4.78 -5.18
N ASP A 7 6.66 5.69 -6.14
CA ASP A 7 5.52 6.61 -6.11
C ASP A 7 4.17 5.89 -6.02
N ARG A 8 4.06 4.73 -6.68
CA ARG A 8 2.87 3.89 -6.68
C ARG A 8 3.26 2.44 -6.46
N LEU A 9 2.56 1.78 -5.55
CA LEU A 9 2.75 0.36 -5.23
C LEU A 9 1.39 -0.29 -5.01
N SER A 10 1.24 -1.51 -5.52
CA SER A 10 0.05 -2.33 -5.33
C SER A 10 0.41 -3.69 -4.74
N ALA A 11 -0.42 -4.17 -3.82
CA ALA A 11 -0.32 -5.52 -3.25
C ALA A 11 -0.88 -6.61 -4.19
N SER A 12 -1.57 -6.24 -5.27
CA SER A 12 -2.18 -7.19 -6.21
C SER A 12 -1.17 -7.62 -7.27
N PRO A 13 -0.84 -8.93 -7.41
CA PRO A 13 0.11 -9.43 -8.42
C PRO A 13 -0.24 -9.10 -9.87
N ASP A 14 -1.53 -8.93 -10.16
CA ASP A 14 -2.03 -8.56 -11.49
C ASP A 14 -1.79 -7.08 -11.86
N SER A 15 -1.30 -6.26 -10.93
CA SER A 15 -1.09 -4.83 -11.14
C SER A 15 0.29 -4.58 -11.77
N PRO A 16 0.42 -3.64 -12.72
CA PRO A 16 1.74 -3.23 -13.23
C PRO A 16 2.61 -2.55 -12.17
N TYR A 17 2.03 -2.19 -11.03
CA TYR A 17 2.72 -1.57 -9.88
C TYR A 17 2.95 -2.57 -8.74
N TYR A 18 2.88 -3.87 -9.01
CA TYR A 18 3.23 -4.92 -8.07
C TYR A 18 4.75 -5.06 -7.97
N ASN A 19 5.27 -5.13 -6.74
CA ASN A 19 6.68 -5.42 -6.49
C ASN A 19 6.81 -6.32 -5.25
N GLU A 20 7.08 -7.59 -5.49
CA GLU A 20 7.18 -8.62 -4.45
C GLU A 20 8.30 -8.33 -3.43
N GLU A 21 9.47 -7.90 -3.91
CA GLU A 21 10.65 -7.64 -3.07
C GLU A 21 10.42 -6.49 -2.08
N LEU A 22 9.70 -5.45 -2.49
CA LEU A 22 9.32 -4.36 -1.58
C LEU A 22 8.21 -4.76 -0.62
N LEU A 23 7.23 -5.54 -1.10
CA LEU A 23 6.13 -6.02 -0.26
C LEU A 23 6.62 -7.01 0.80
N SER A 24 7.62 -7.85 0.49
CA SER A 24 8.20 -8.79 1.43
C SER A 24 8.95 -8.12 2.57
N ARG A 25 9.58 -6.97 2.32
CA ARG A 25 10.20 -6.10 3.35
C ARG A 25 9.17 -5.42 4.26
N GLY A 26 7.91 -5.42 3.85
CA GLY A 26 6.83 -4.75 4.54
C GLY A 26 6.85 -3.23 4.29
N ILE A 27 5.68 -2.71 3.90
CA ILE A 27 5.46 -1.27 3.70
C ILE A 27 4.42 -0.79 4.72
N GLY A 28 4.76 0.28 5.44
CA GLY A 28 3.83 1.04 6.27
C GLY A 28 3.19 2.16 5.46
N VAL A 29 1.88 2.38 5.67
CA VAL A 29 1.14 3.46 5.03
C VAL A 29 0.39 4.24 6.10
N ARG A 30 0.58 5.56 6.11
CA ARG A 30 -0.21 6.51 6.90
C ARG A 30 -1.02 7.37 5.94
N PHE A 31 -2.33 7.38 6.15
CA PHE A 31 -3.28 8.10 5.32
C PHE A 31 -4.10 9.04 6.19
N LYS A 32 -4.13 10.33 5.85
CA LYS A 32 -4.82 11.37 6.65
C LYS A 32 -4.40 11.38 8.13
N GLY A 33 -3.11 11.12 8.39
CA GLY A 33 -2.54 11.10 9.75
C GLY A 33 -2.77 9.80 10.53
N GLU A 34 -3.49 8.82 9.95
CA GLU A 34 -3.77 7.54 10.60
C GLU A 34 -3.03 6.40 9.88
N GLU A 35 -2.39 5.52 10.65
CA GLU A 35 -1.77 4.32 10.08
C GLU A 35 -2.85 3.36 9.57
N ARG A 36 -2.69 2.90 8.32
CA ARG A 36 -3.64 2.01 7.66
C ARG A 36 -2.92 0.74 7.22
N THR A 37 -3.42 -0.40 7.69
CA THR A 37 -2.91 -1.74 7.35
C THR A 37 -3.73 -2.43 6.27
N THR A 38 -4.89 -1.87 5.91
CA THR A 38 -5.81 -2.42 4.90
C THR A 38 -5.64 -1.75 3.53
N VAL A 39 -4.48 -1.14 3.27
CA VAL A 39 -4.17 -0.49 2.00
C VAL A 39 -3.73 -1.54 0.99
N GLU A 40 -4.49 -1.65 -0.09
CA GLU A 40 -4.18 -2.57 -1.20
C GLU A 40 -3.31 -1.89 -2.26
N GLU A 41 -3.38 -0.56 -2.36
CA GLU A 41 -2.59 0.23 -3.31
C GLU A 41 -2.51 1.69 -2.87
N TYR A 42 -1.41 2.37 -3.16
CA TYR A 42 -1.27 3.81 -2.95
C TYR A 42 -0.63 4.50 -4.15
N CYS A 43 -0.85 5.81 -4.27
CA CYS A 43 -0.08 6.69 -5.13
C CYS A 43 0.21 8.00 -4.39
N ILE A 44 1.50 8.33 -4.24
CA ILE A 44 1.98 9.49 -3.46
C ILE A 44 1.75 10.76 -4.27
N SER A 45 2.20 10.80 -5.53
CA SER A 45 2.08 11.97 -6.42
C SER A 45 0.64 12.40 -6.64
N GLU A 46 -0.27 11.45 -6.83
CA GLU A 46 -1.70 11.73 -7.00
C GLU A 46 -2.47 11.81 -5.66
N GLY A 47 -1.82 11.49 -4.53
CA GLY A 47 -2.40 11.62 -3.18
C GLY A 47 -3.64 10.76 -2.95
N TRP A 48 -3.57 9.45 -3.20
CA TRP A 48 -4.69 8.54 -2.93
C TRP A 48 -4.26 7.14 -2.49
N VAL A 49 -5.17 6.45 -1.82
CA VAL A 49 -5.04 5.03 -1.44
C VAL A 49 -6.29 4.25 -1.87
N ARG A 50 -6.12 2.96 -2.21
CA ARG A 50 -7.18 1.97 -2.27
C ARG A 50 -7.19 1.19 -0.96
N LEU A 51 -8.29 1.29 -0.24
CA LEU A 51 -8.50 0.61 1.02
C LEU A 51 -9.45 -0.55 0.81
N ALA A 52 -9.10 -1.73 1.32
CA ALA A 52 -10.03 -2.84 1.45
C ALA A 52 -11.13 -2.47 2.45
N VAL A 53 -12.40 -2.75 2.09
CA VAL A 53 -13.58 -2.45 2.91
C VAL A 53 -14.21 -3.75 3.39
N GLY A 54 -14.14 -3.97 4.70
CA GLY A 54 -14.70 -5.15 5.34
C GLY A 54 -14.03 -6.44 4.88
N LYS A 55 -14.80 -7.54 4.87
CA LYS A 55 -14.35 -8.88 4.49
C LYS A 55 -14.87 -9.34 3.13
N SER A 56 -15.55 -8.46 2.41
CA SER A 56 -16.19 -8.79 1.13
C SER A 56 -15.15 -8.91 0.02
N MET A 57 -15.33 -9.88 -0.85
CA MET A 57 -14.47 -10.12 -2.01
C MET A 57 -15.22 -9.81 -3.32
N ASP A 58 -14.47 -9.43 -4.36
CA ASP A 58 -14.94 -9.29 -5.72
C ASP A 58 -15.12 -10.68 -6.38
N ARG A 59 -15.64 -10.69 -7.62
CA ARG A 59 -15.84 -11.93 -8.38
C ARG A 59 -14.56 -12.71 -8.69
N ARG A 60 -13.40 -12.10 -8.50
CA ARG A 60 -12.07 -12.67 -8.72
C ARG A 60 -11.40 -13.09 -7.41
N GLY A 61 -12.11 -13.03 -6.28
CA GLY A 61 -11.59 -13.38 -4.95
C GLY A 61 -10.71 -12.31 -4.32
N ARG A 62 -10.68 -11.08 -4.86
CA ARG A 62 -9.86 -9.98 -4.32
C ARG A 62 -10.68 -9.15 -3.35
N PRO A 63 -10.08 -8.52 -2.33
CA PRO A 63 -10.81 -7.63 -1.44
C PRO A 63 -11.57 -6.53 -2.21
N MET A 64 -12.79 -6.24 -1.78
CA MET A 64 -13.51 -5.08 -2.29
C MET A 64 -12.83 -3.81 -1.78
N THR A 65 -12.36 -2.97 -2.70
CA THR A 65 -11.64 -1.73 -2.34
C THR A 65 -12.40 -0.47 -2.68
N ILE A 66 -12.20 0.59 -1.89
CA ILE A 66 -12.59 1.96 -2.23
C ILE A 66 -11.33 2.83 -2.42
N LYS A 67 -11.36 3.71 -3.42
CA LYS A 67 -10.32 4.73 -3.60
C LYS A 67 -10.67 5.95 -2.77
N VAL A 68 -9.74 6.39 -1.92
CA VAL A 68 -9.89 7.59 -1.09
C VAL A 68 -8.70 8.52 -1.34
N THR A 69 -8.99 9.80 -1.53
CA THR A 69 -7.99 10.84 -1.78
C THR A 69 -7.63 11.58 -0.48
N GLY A 70 -6.37 11.98 -0.35
CA GLY A 70 -5.82 12.64 0.83
C GLY A 70 -4.29 12.51 0.94
N PRO A 71 -3.67 13.13 1.96
CA PRO A 71 -2.24 13.01 2.19
C PRO A 71 -1.86 11.55 2.49
N VAL A 72 -0.82 11.08 1.79
CA VAL A 72 -0.27 9.73 1.85
C VAL A 72 1.20 9.82 2.28
N GLU A 73 1.54 9.12 3.35
CA GLU A 73 2.91 8.96 3.83
C GLU A 73 3.23 7.45 3.87
N VAL A 74 4.42 7.06 3.42
CA VAL A 74 4.83 5.66 3.30
C VAL A 74 6.25 5.47 3.79
N TRP A 75 6.53 4.31 4.38
CA TRP A 75 7.86 3.93 4.89
C TRP A 75 8.08 2.42 4.76
N ILE A 76 9.34 1.98 4.79
CA ILE A 76 9.71 0.55 4.83
C ILE A 76 9.74 0.11 6.29
N LYS A 77 9.09 -1.01 6.61
CA LYS A 77 9.02 -1.54 7.98
C LYS A 77 10.33 -2.20 8.43
N ASP A 78 11.01 -2.87 7.51
CA ASP A 78 12.32 -3.51 7.76
C ASP A 78 13.48 -2.52 7.99
N SER A 79 13.25 -1.21 7.92
CA SER A 79 14.28 -0.22 8.26
C SER A 79 14.45 -0.03 9.78
N GLU A 80 13.73 -0.78 10.61
CA GLU A 80 13.83 -0.79 12.08
C GLU A 80 14.31 -2.16 12.62
N GLU A 81 15.42 -2.69 12.11
CA GLU A 81 16.37 -3.43 12.97
C GLU A 81 17.46 -2.45 13.38
N ASP A 82 17.28 -1.79 14.54
CA ASP A 82 18.32 -1.39 15.52
C ASP A 82 17.84 -0.23 16.42
N ALA A 83 17.19 -0.59 17.54
CA ALA A 83 17.25 0.17 18.80
C ALA A 83 17.07 -0.78 20.00
#